data_AF-K3YCU7-F1
#
_entry.id   AF-K3YCU7-F1
#
_cell.length_a   1.000
_cell.length_b   1.000
_cell.length_c   1.000
_cell.angle_alpha   90.00
_cell.angle_beta   90.00
_cell.angle_gamma   90.00
#
_symmetry.space_group_name_H-M   'P 1'
#
loop_
_entity.id
_entity.type
_entity.pdbx_description
1 polymer ?
#
loop_
_entity_poly.entity_id
_entity_poly.type
_entity_poly.pdbx_seq_one_letter_code
_entity_poly.pdbx_strand_id
1 'polypeptide(L)'
;MHPSSSILHTLQRVKLYLATNLSSSNLEAARIIEDKFQKLLGFLSMKLATLSRCLTQFITHSFWRLVFQSNPFVVQLIYFMAISFAVIFDLMFTSVSTATVSSMSTIQMEDLSDQQLWVLILLMLLGGEVFTSMLGLHFNNAKANKEELSRRSLSSNSREIEVSIPANSIKQIDMESGQPEPVISHNQVQQTKSTRHSSRAILAHIVTGYFLASVMSSSVVIISYFWLNSDARQVLQSKEIKVCTFAIFIAVSSFANCGFTPLNSNMQAFTKNYILLLLVIPQILAGNTLFSPLLRLSVWALGKISGKQECAHILRYPEETGYKHLPTQRNSVYIFLTVIGLILLQVICVCSLE
;
A
#
# COMPACT_ATOMS: atom_id res chain seq x y z
N MET A 1 1.26 -36.88 -16.54
CA MET A 1 0.28 -37.39 -17.53
C MET A 1 0.13 -36.34 -18.62
N HIS A 2 0.78 -36.56 -19.77
CA HIS A 2 0.89 -35.58 -20.84
C HIS A 2 -0.42 -35.52 -21.67
N PRO A 3 -1.06 -34.35 -21.85
CA PRO A 3 -2.26 -34.19 -22.67
C PRO A 3 -2.00 -34.33 -24.20
N SER A 4 -0.74 -34.47 -24.62
CA SER A 4 -0.34 -34.64 -26.02
C SER A 4 -0.65 -36.04 -26.58
N SER A 5 -0.77 -37.07 -25.73
CA SER A 5 -1.06 -38.44 -26.21
C SER A 5 -2.53 -38.61 -26.65
N SER A 6 -3.46 -37.87 -26.03
CA SER A 6 -4.89 -37.96 -26.33
C SER A 6 -5.23 -37.35 -27.69
N ILE A 7 -4.56 -36.26 -28.07
CA ILE A 7 -4.77 -35.59 -29.36
C ILE A 7 -4.20 -36.43 -30.52
N LEU A 8 -3.05 -37.07 -30.30
CA LEU A 8 -2.44 -37.95 -31.31
C LEU A 8 -3.33 -39.18 -31.59
N HIS A 9 -3.93 -39.75 -30.53
CA HIS A 9 -4.83 -40.88 -30.65
C HIS A 9 -6.17 -40.54 -31.32
N THR A 10 -6.72 -39.34 -31.10
CA THR A 10 -7.91 -38.89 -31.82
C THR A 10 -7.60 -38.58 -33.28
N LEU A 11 -6.43 -38.00 -33.58
CA LEU A 11 -5.99 -37.76 -34.97
C LEU A 11 -5.81 -39.06 -35.75
N GLN A 12 -5.22 -40.10 -35.14
CA GLN A 12 -5.09 -41.42 -35.74
C GLN A 12 -6.46 -42.07 -36.01
N ARG A 13 -7.42 -41.91 -35.10
CA ARG A 13 -8.79 -42.42 -35.31
C ARG A 13 -9.50 -41.72 -36.46
N VAL A 14 -9.36 -40.40 -36.58
CA VAL A 14 -9.91 -39.64 -37.71
C VAL A 14 -9.25 -40.06 -39.03
N LYS A 15 -7.93 -40.29 -39.03
CA LYS A 15 -7.18 -40.75 -40.21
C LYS A 15 -7.64 -42.14 -40.68
N LEU A 16 -7.92 -43.04 -39.75
CA LEU A 16 -8.45 -44.38 -40.06
C LEU A 16 -9.87 -44.31 -40.64
N TYR A 17 -10.70 -43.40 -40.11
CA TYR A 17 -12.10 -43.22 -40.53
C TYR A 17 -12.21 -42.55 -41.92
N LEU A 18 -11.27 -41.67 -42.26
CA LEU A 18 -11.17 -41.04 -43.58
C LEU A 18 -10.65 -42.02 -44.65
N ALA A 19 -9.81 -42.98 -44.27
CA ALA A 19 -9.25 -43.97 -45.19
C ALA A 19 -10.27 -45.04 -45.63
N THR A 20 -11.29 -45.33 -44.82
CA THR A 20 -12.30 -46.36 -45.11
C THR A 20 -13.49 -45.88 -45.93
N ASN A 21 -13.73 -44.57 -46.02
CA ASN A 21 -14.99 -44.02 -46.57
C ASN A 21 -14.87 -43.11 -47.81
N LEU A 22 -13.69 -42.98 -48.43
CA LEU A 22 -13.49 -41.99 -49.49
C LEU A 22 -12.88 -42.57 -50.78
N SER A 23 -13.58 -42.33 -51.90
CA SER A 23 -13.16 -42.65 -53.28
C SER A 23 -11.79 -42.07 -53.63
N SER A 24 -11.05 -42.74 -54.53
CA SER A 24 -9.66 -42.44 -54.91
C SER A 24 -9.41 -41.00 -55.36
N SER A 25 -10.42 -40.31 -55.92
CA SER A 25 -10.31 -38.89 -56.31
C SER A 25 -10.28 -37.92 -55.12
N ASN A 26 -10.90 -38.27 -54.00
CA ASN A 26 -10.93 -37.43 -52.80
C ASN A 26 -9.70 -37.64 -51.91
N LEU A 27 -8.96 -38.73 -52.09
CA LEU A 27 -7.71 -39.02 -51.38
C LEU A 27 -6.59 -38.04 -51.78
N GLU A 28 -6.55 -37.65 -53.05
CA GLU A 28 -5.54 -36.73 -53.59
C GLU A 28 -5.79 -35.28 -53.14
N ALA A 29 -7.06 -34.85 -53.14
CA ALA A 29 -7.47 -33.58 -52.55
C ALA A 29 -7.18 -33.54 -51.04
N ALA A 30 -7.42 -34.64 -50.31
CA ALA A 30 -7.12 -34.75 -48.89
C ALA A 30 -5.60 -34.65 -48.60
N ARG A 31 -4.74 -35.25 -49.45
CA ARG A 31 -3.28 -35.13 -49.32
C ARG A 31 -2.78 -33.70 -49.54
N ILE A 32 -3.34 -32.99 -50.52
CA ILE A 32 -2.99 -31.58 -50.79
C ILE A 32 -3.41 -30.69 -49.61
N ILE A 33 -4.56 -30.97 -49.01
CA ILE A 33 -5.04 -30.27 -47.80
C ILE A 33 -4.16 -30.60 -46.59
N GLU A 34 -3.77 -31.87 -46.41
CA GLU A 34 -2.86 -32.30 -45.33
C GLU A 34 -1.49 -31.60 -45.44
N ASP A 35 -0.91 -31.51 -46.65
CA ASP A 35 0.37 -30.82 -46.88
C ASP A 35 0.27 -29.30 -46.61
N LYS A 36 -0.80 -28.64 -47.06
CA LYS A 36 -1.06 -27.23 -46.74
C LYS A 36 -1.28 -27.00 -45.25
N PHE A 37 -1.96 -27.92 -44.56
CA PHE A 37 -2.22 -27.82 -43.13
C PHE A 37 -0.95 -28.03 -42.30
N GLN A 38 -0.08 -28.97 -42.69
CA GLN A 38 1.22 -29.16 -42.05
C GLN A 38 2.13 -27.94 -42.23
N LYS A 39 2.13 -27.32 -43.43
CA LYS A 39 2.85 -26.05 -43.66
C LYS A 39 2.31 -24.91 -42.81
N LEU A 40 0.99 -24.79 -42.68
CA LEU A 40 0.35 -23.78 -41.82
C LEU A 40 0.67 -24.02 -40.33
N LEU A 41 0.65 -25.28 -39.88
CA LEU A 41 0.95 -25.67 -38.50
C LEU A 41 2.43 -25.44 -38.15
N GLY A 42 3.34 -25.73 -39.10
CA GLY A 42 4.76 -25.39 -38.98
C GLY A 42 5.00 -23.88 -38.90
N PHE A 43 4.29 -23.09 -39.72
CA PHE A 43 4.35 -21.63 -39.68
C PHE A 43 3.80 -21.06 -38.35
N LEU A 44 2.68 -21.61 -37.85
CA LEU A 44 2.12 -21.24 -36.55
C LEU A 44 3.07 -21.58 -35.40
N SER A 45 3.65 -22.78 -35.41
CA SER A 45 4.64 -23.26 -34.42
C SER A 45 5.85 -22.32 -34.35
N MET A 46 6.39 -21.93 -35.51
CA MET A 46 7.53 -21.02 -35.58
C MET A 46 7.17 -19.61 -35.09
N LYS A 47 5.99 -19.09 -35.45
CA LYS A 47 5.46 -17.82 -34.92
C LYS A 47 5.25 -17.89 -33.40
N LEU A 48 4.72 -18.99 -32.87
CA LEU A 48 4.45 -19.18 -31.45
C LEU A 48 5.74 -19.31 -30.63
N ALA A 49 6.75 -20.01 -31.16
CA ALA A 49 8.08 -20.10 -30.56
C ALA A 49 8.79 -18.72 -30.54
N THR A 50 8.62 -17.93 -31.60
CA THR A 50 9.19 -16.57 -31.68
C THR A 50 8.46 -15.62 -30.72
N LEU A 51 7.14 -15.73 -30.62
CA LEU A 51 6.32 -14.97 -29.67
C LEU A 51 6.67 -15.34 -28.22
N SER A 52 6.88 -16.63 -27.92
CA SER A 52 7.32 -17.11 -26.61
C SER A 52 8.69 -16.56 -26.21
N ARG A 53 9.66 -16.55 -27.14
CA ARG A 53 10.97 -15.93 -26.89
C ARG A 53 10.85 -14.42 -26.65
N CYS A 54 10.01 -13.73 -27.42
CA CYS A 54 9.74 -12.31 -27.25
C CYS A 54 9.08 -12.01 -25.89
N LEU A 55 8.08 -12.82 -25.49
CA LEU A 55 7.44 -12.71 -24.18
C LEU A 55 8.44 -12.94 -23.05
N THR A 56 9.31 -13.94 -23.18
CA THR A 56 10.31 -14.27 -22.16
C THR A 56 11.33 -13.14 -22.01
N GLN A 57 11.78 -12.55 -23.12
CA GLN A 57 12.65 -11.38 -23.09
C GLN A 57 11.95 -10.15 -22.52
N PHE A 58 10.68 -9.91 -22.88
CA PHE A 58 9.88 -8.81 -22.33
C PHE A 58 9.67 -8.96 -20.82
N ILE A 59 9.33 -10.16 -20.35
CA ILE A 59 9.17 -10.47 -18.92
C ILE A 59 10.50 -10.28 -18.19
N THR A 60 11.61 -10.79 -18.74
CA THR A 60 12.94 -10.67 -18.14
C THR A 60 13.38 -9.21 -18.06
N HIS A 61 13.17 -8.45 -19.12
CA HIS A 61 13.56 -7.04 -19.19
C HIS A 61 12.65 -6.14 -18.35
N SER A 62 11.35 -6.47 -18.27
CA SER A 62 10.40 -5.81 -17.37
C SER A 62 10.73 -6.12 -15.91
N PHE A 63 11.08 -7.36 -15.58
CA PHE A 63 11.56 -7.77 -14.26
C PHE A 63 12.85 -7.02 -13.87
N TRP A 64 13.84 -6.97 -14.76
CA TRP A 64 15.08 -6.24 -14.52
C TRP A 64 14.86 -4.75 -14.34
N ARG A 65 13.97 -4.15 -15.14
CA ARG A 65 13.55 -2.76 -14.99
C ARG A 65 12.84 -2.51 -13.66
N LEU A 66 11.99 -3.44 -13.23
CA LEU A 66 11.27 -3.37 -11.94
C LEU A 66 12.24 -3.51 -10.77
N VAL A 67 13.26 -4.38 -10.87
CA VAL A 67 14.32 -4.56 -9.86
C VAL A 67 15.25 -3.35 -9.79
N PHE A 68 15.64 -2.74 -10.93
CA PHE A 68 16.53 -1.56 -10.96
C PHE A 68 15.83 -0.26 -10.57
N GLN A 69 14.51 -0.17 -10.80
CA GLN A 69 13.73 1.03 -10.51
C GLN A 69 13.08 0.99 -9.12
N SER A 70 13.07 -0.18 -8.48
CA SER A 70 12.56 -0.34 -7.11
C SER A 70 13.65 -0.16 -6.08
N ASN A 71 13.30 0.48 -4.95
CA ASN A 71 14.18 0.61 -3.79
C ASN A 71 14.73 -0.77 -3.37
N PRO A 72 15.96 -0.85 -2.83
CA PRO A 72 16.55 -2.10 -2.36
C PRO A 72 15.64 -2.86 -1.38
N PHE A 73 14.80 -2.14 -0.63
CA PHE A 73 13.77 -2.67 0.26
C PHE A 73 12.67 -3.47 -0.46
N VAL A 74 12.22 -3.02 -1.63
CA VAL A 74 11.17 -3.70 -2.41
C VAL A 74 11.72 -4.97 -3.05
N VAL A 75 12.98 -4.95 -3.50
CA VAL A 75 13.67 -6.14 -3.99
C VAL A 75 13.83 -7.16 -2.87
N GLN A 76 14.17 -6.71 -1.66
CA GLN A 76 14.29 -7.58 -0.47
C GLN A 76 12.92 -8.12 -0.01
N LEU A 77 11.85 -7.33 -0.12
CA LEU A 77 10.47 -7.75 0.15
C LEU A 77 10.00 -8.78 -0.89
N ILE A 78 10.23 -8.55 -2.19
CA ILE A 78 9.88 -9.50 -3.26
C ILE A 78 10.72 -10.77 -3.13
N TYR A 79 12.00 -10.66 -2.81
CA TYR A 79 12.88 -11.80 -2.56
C TYR A 79 12.42 -12.63 -1.35
N PHE A 80 11.97 -11.97 -0.27
CA PHE A 80 11.37 -12.65 0.88
C PHE A 80 10.04 -13.33 0.51
N MET A 81 9.14 -12.63 -0.20
CA MET A 81 7.88 -13.21 -0.71
C MET A 81 8.12 -14.38 -1.68
N ALA A 82 9.19 -14.33 -2.49
CA ALA A 82 9.56 -15.39 -3.42
C ALA A 82 10.25 -16.57 -2.71
N ILE A 83 11.04 -16.33 -1.65
CA ILE A 83 11.54 -17.39 -0.77
C ILE A 83 10.39 -18.08 -0.04
N SER A 84 9.38 -17.31 0.41
CA SER A 84 8.16 -17.87 0.96
C SER A 84 7.42 -18.74 -0.08
N PHE A 85 7.50 -18.43 -1.38
CA PHE A 85 6.94 -19.27 -2.46
C PHE A 85 7.54 -20.70 -2.52
N ALA A 86 8.75 -20.88 -2.00
CA ALA A 86 9.43 -22.18 -1.96
C ALA A 86 9.22 -22.97 -0.65
N VAL A 87 8.64 -22.35 0.39
CA VAL A 87 8.57 -22.92 1.75
C VAL A 87 7.13 -22.88 2.26
N ILE A 88 6.40 -23.98 2.04
CA ILE A 88 5.13 -24.37 2.69
C ILE A 88 3.97 -23.36 2.46
N PHE A 89 2.94 -23.81 1.74
CA PHE A 89 1.75 -23.03 1.39
C PHE A 89 1.11 -22.27 2.58
N ASP A 90 1.18 -22.84 3.78
CA ASP A 90 0.66 -22.26 5.02
C ASP A 90 1.38 -20.97 5.46
N LEU A 91 2.70 -20.89 5.24
CA LEU A 91 3.47 -19.70 5.61
C LEU A 91 3.23 -18.59 4.59
N MET A 92 3.09 -18.94 3.31
CA MET A 92 2.63 -18.02 2.28
C MET A 92 1.25 -17.47 2.60
N PHE A 93 0.29 -18.33 2.93
CA PHE A 93 -1.06 -17.92 3.29
C PHE A 93 -1.05 -16.94 4.47
N THR A 94 -0.33 -17.29 5.55
CA THR A 94 -0.24 -16.43 6.74
C THR A 94 0.45 -15.09 6.42
N SER A 95 1.51 -15.08 5.62
CA SER A 95 2.19 -13.83 5.22
C SER A 95 1.30 -12.93 4.35
N VAL A 96 0.61 -13.49 3.36
CA VAL A 96 -0.32 -12.76 2.49
C VAL A 96 -1.51 -12.26 3.32
N SER A 97 -2.03 -13.07 4.23
CA SER A 97 -3.09 -12.66 5.14
C SER A 97 -2.66 -11.50 6.06
N THR A 98 -1.43 -11.53 6.56
CA THR A 98 -0.86 -10.45 7.38
C THR A 98 -0.69 -9.16 6.56
N ALA A 99 -0.15 -9.27 5.35
CA ALA A 99 0.04 -8.13 4.46
C ALA A 99 -1.30 -7.54 3.95
N THR A 100 -2.36 -8.36 3.89
CA THR A 100 -3.71 -7.90 3.53
C THR A 100 -4.57 -7.55 4.75
N VAL A 101 -4.02 -7.64 5.96
CA VAL A 101 -4.73 -7.31 7.21
C VAL A 101 -6.03 -8.14 7.36
N SER A 102 -6.04 -9.38 6.85
CA SER A 102 -7.21 -10.27 6.97
C SER A 102 -7.17 -11.19 8.20
N SER A 103 -6.00 -11.33 8.82
CA SER A 103 -5.76 -12.06 10.07
C SER A 103 -6.28 -13.51 10.10
N MET A 104 -6.15 -14.20 8.99
CA MET A 104 -6.31 -15.65 8.91
C MET A 104 -4.94 -16.30 8.91
N SER A 105 -4.64 -17.09 9.94
CA SER A 105 -3.45 -17.94 9.98
C SER A 105 -3.86 -19.40 9.91
N THR A 106 -3.13 -20.18 9.10
CA THR A 106 -3.18 -21.65 9.15
C THR A 106 -2.11 -22.21 10.08
N ILE A 107 -1.17 -21.36 10.51
CA ILE A 107 -0.09 -21.69 11.43
C ILE A 107 -0.43 -21.14 12.82
N GLN A 108 -0.04 -21.89 13.86
CA GLN A 108 -0.10 -21.46 15.25
C GLN A 108 0.93 -20.36 15.50
N MET A 109 0.49 -19.24 16.08
CA MET A 109 1.34 -18.08 16.32
C MET A 109 2.38 -18.33 17.43
N GLU A 110 2.09 -19.26 18.35
CA GLU A 110 3.03 -19.64 19.41
C GLU A 110 4.23 -20.46 18.88
N ASP A 111 4.07 -21.16 17.75
CA ASP A 111 5.14 -21.95 17.13
C ASP A 111 6.15 -21.08 16.36
N LEU A 112 5.85 -19.79 16.17
CA LEU A 112 6.68 -18.86 15.43
C LEU A 112 7.82 -18.32 16.29
N SER A 113 9.01 -18.26 15.70
CA SER A 113 10.18 -17.63 16.31
C SER A 113 9.95 -16.12 16.53
N ASP A 114 10.57 -15.57 17.58
CA ASP A 114 10.65 -14.12 17.82
C ASP A 114 10.97 -13.32 16.54
N GLN A 115 11.90 -13.82 15.70
CA GLN A 115 12.27 -13.15 14.44
C GLN A 115 11.14 -13.16 13.41
N GLN A 116 10.39 -14.25 13.32
CA GLN A 116 9.23 -14.36 12.43
C GLN A 116 8.10 -13.44 12.89
N LEU A 117 7.93 -13.30 14.21
CA LEU A 117 6.96 -12.38 14.79
C LEU A 117 7.28 -10.91 14.43
N TRP A 118 8.57 -10.53 14.43
CA TRP A 118 9.02 -9.22 13.93
C TRP A 118 8.77 -9.02 12.43
N VAL A 119 8.93 -10.06 11.62
CA VAL A 119 8.57 -10.00 10.20
C VAL A 119 7.06 -9.78 10.04
N LEU A 120 6.23 -10.49 10.81
CA LEU A 120 4.77 -10.28 10.80
C LEU A 120 4.40 -8.85 11.21
N ILE A 121 5.07 -8.26 12.21
CA ILE A 121 4.89 -6.85 12.57
C ILE A 121 5.12 -5.94 11.36
N LEU A 122 6.21 -6.15 10.62
CA LEU A 122 6.52 -5.37 9.43
C LEU A 122 5.45 -5.54 8.35
N LEU A 123 4.94 -6.75 8.14
CA LEU A 123 3.86 -7.03 7.20
C LEU A 123 2.54 -6.36 7.62
N MET A 124 2.19 -6.39 8.90
CA MET A 124 1.01 -5.69 9.42
C MET A 124 1.10 -4.18 9.20
N LEU A 125 2.31 -3.60 9.38
CA LEU A 125 2.55 -2.20 9.05
C LEU A 125 2.36 -1.93 7.56
N LEU A 126 2.92 -2.77 6.69
CA LEU A 126 2.78 -2.65 5.24
C LEU A 126 1.33 -2.78 4.77
N GLY A 127 0.51 -3.59 5.44
CA GLY A 127 -0.92 -3.72 5.15
C GLY A 127 -1.79 -2.60 5.72
N GLY A 128 -1.31 -1.88 6.74
CA GLY A 128 -2.07 -0.84 7.42
C GLY A 128 -2.32 0.40 6.56
N GLU A 129 -3.56 0.89 6.55
CA GLU A 129 -3.95 2.09 5.81
C GLU A 129 -3.18 3.33 6.28
N VAL A 130 -2.99 3.49 7.59
CA VAL A 130 -2.27 4.64 8.16
C VAL A 130 -0.81 4.69 7.68
N PHE A 131 -0.12 3.55 7.74
CA PHE A 131 1.30 3.48 7.39
C PHE A 131 1.52 3.66 5.88
N THR A 132 0.72 2.98 5.05
CA THR A 132 0.79 3.12 3.59
C THR A 132 0.46 4.55 3.14
N SER A 133 -0.49 5.21 3.80
CA SER A 133 -0.84 6.60 3.55
C SER A 133 0.27 7.57 3.93
N MET A 134 0.90 7.37 5.10
CA MET A 134 2.09 8.11 5.53
C MET A 134 3.23 7.97 4.52
N LEU A 135 3.52 6.74 4.10
CA LEU A 135 4.59 6.45 3.15
C LEU A 135 4.32 7.08 1.77
N GLY A 136 3.07 6.99 1.30
CA GLY A 136 2.63 7.64 0.07
C GLY A 136 2.77 9.16 0.12
N LEU A 137 2.50 9.77 1.28
CA LEU A 137 2.67 11.21 1.48
C LEU A 137 4.15 11.63 1.42
N HIS A 138 5.05 10.86 2.05
CA HIS A 138 6.50 11.11 1.97
C HIS A 138 7.07 10.95 0.56
N PHE A 139 6.67 9.91 -0.18
CA PHE A 139 7.10 9.73 -1.56
C PHE A 139 6.61 10.85 -2.48
N ASN A 140 5.35 11.27 -2.30
CA ASN A 140 4.79 12.38 -3.07
C ASN A 140 5.49 13.71 -2.74
N ASN A 141 5.83 13.93 -1.46
CA ASN A 141 6.60 15.10 -1.04
C ASN A 141 8.04 15.07 -1.61
N ALA A 142 8.73 13.94 -1.55
CA ALA A 142 10.07 13.78 -2.12
C ALA A 142 10.09 14.00 -3.64
N LYS A 143 9.06 13.48 -4.35
CA LYS A 143 8.89 13.71 -5.78
C LYS A 143 8.68 15.20 -6.10
N ALA A 144 7.82 15.89 -5.35
CA ALA A 144 7.58 17.32 -5.51
C ALA A 144 8.85 18.15 -5.28
N ASN A 145 9.64 17.79 -4.25
CA ASN A 145 10.95 18.42 -3.99
C ASN A 145 11.93 18.26 -5.15
N LYS A 146 11.99 17.05 -5.73
CA LYS A 146 12.87 16.77 -6.88
C LYS A 146 12.47 17.57 -8.12
N GLU A 147 11.17 17.64 -8.42
CA GLU A 147 10.65 18.42 -9.55
C GLU A 147 10.93 19.93 -9.40
N GLU A 148 10.78 20.47 -8.18
CA GLU A 148 11.08 21.88 -7.91
C GLU A 148 12.58 22.18 -8.03
N LEU A 149 13.45 21.27 -7.53
CA LEU A 149 14.89 21.40 -7.70
C LEU A 149 15.30 21.45 -9.18
N SER A 150 14.73 20.55 -10.00
CA SER A 150 14.96 20.52 -11.45
C SER A 150 14.45 21.78 -12.17
N ARG A 151 13.32 22.34 -11.73
CA ARG A 151 12.78 23.60 -12.28
C ARG A 151 13.69 24.78 -11.96
N ARG A 152 14.22 24.82 -10.72
CA ARG A 152 15.13 25.87 -10.27
C ARG A 152 16.45 25.86 -11.02
N SER A 153 17.02 24.68 -11.30
CA SER A 153 18.22 24.54 -12.14
C SER A 153 18.00 24.93 -13.60
N LEU A 154 16.79 24.70 -14.14
CA LEU A 154 16.47 25.06 -15.52
C LEU A 154 16.23 26.57 -15.68
N SER A 155 15.64 27.21 -14.65
CA SER A 155 15.45 28.66 -14.59
C SER A 155 16.75 29.44 -14.40
N SER A 156 17.73 28.92 -13.66
CA SER A 156 19.04 29.58 -13.51
C SER A 156 19.79 29.65 -14.84
N ASN A 157 19.76 28.57 -15.62
CA ASN A 157 20.42 28.53 -16.94
C ASN A 157 19.75 29.47 -17.95
N SER A 158 18.44 29.68 -17.85
CA SER A 158 17.72 30.61 -18.74
C SER A 158 18.02 32.08 -18.43
N ARG A 159 18.30 32.43 -17.17
CA ARG A 159 18.64 33.80 -16.76
C ARG A 159 20.06 34.21 -17.18
N GLU A 160 20.98 33.27 -17.34
CA GLU A 160 22.30 33.56 -17.88
C GLU A 160 22.27 33.89 -19.38
N ILE A 161 21.27 33.38 -20.12
CA ILE A 161 21.13 33.65 -21.57
C ILE A 161 20.51 35.04 -21.84
N GLU A 162 19.62 35.52 -20.95
CA GLU A 162 18.94 36.81 -21.09
C GLU A 162 19.81 38.04 -20.72
N VAL A 163 20.95 37.83 -20.04
CA VAL A 163 21.90 38.91 -19.70
C VAL A 163 22.80 39.31 -20.89
N SER A 164 22.68 38.61 -22.02
CA SER A 164 23.49 38.83 -23.23
C SER A 164 22.71 39.35 -24.44
N ILE A 165 21.84 40.35 -24.25
CA ILE A 165 21.36 41.19 -25.35
C ILE A 165 21.72 42.65 -25.06
N PRO A 166 22.64 43.28 -25.83
CA PRO A 166 22.98 44.67 -25.64
C PRO A 166 21.80 45.53 -26.10
N ALA A 167 21.35 46.41 -25.20
CA ALA A 167 20.36 47.42 -25.47
C ALA A 167 20.85 48.35 -26.59
N ASN A 168 20.27 48.25 -27.78
CA ASN A 168 20.12 49.43 -28.61
C ASN A 168 18.95 49.33 -29.59
N SER A 169 18.17 50.42 -29.60
CA SER A 169 17.49 51.03 -30.74
C SER A 169 15.96 50.83 -30.92
N ILE A 170 15.27 51.97 -30.70
CA ILE A 170 14.13 52.57 -31.42
C ILE A 170 12.68 52.32 -30.93
N LYS A 171 12.08 53.47 -30.61
CA LYS A 171 10.68 53.87 -30.31
C LYS A 171 9.64 53.32 -31.32
N GLN A 172 8.39 53.09 -30.87
CA GLN A 172 7.24 54.00 -31.10
C GLN A 172 5.90 53.38 -30.61
N ILE A 173 5.03 54.29 -30.20
CA ILE A 173 3.67 54.28 -29.64
C ILE A 173 2.67 53.36 -30.38
N ASP A 174 1.76 52.69 -29.65
CA ASP A 174 0.30 52.81 -29.83
C ASP A 174 -0.51 52.23 -28.66
N MET A 175 -1.58 52.95 -28.33
CA MET A 175 -2.51 52.77 -27.23
C MET A 175 -3.78 52.11 -27.77
N GLU A 176 -4.13 50.91 -27.31
CA GLU A 176 -5.49 50.39 -27.47
C GLU A 176 -5.96 49.61 -26.24
N SER A 177 -7.17 49.98 -25.81
CA SER A 177 -7.88 49.56 -24.62
C SER A 177 -8.35 48.10 -24.71
N GLY A 178 -7.96 47.27 -23.74
CA GLY A 178 -8.51 45.93 -23.51
C GLY A 178 -8.49 45.59 -22.03
N GLN A 179 -9.61 45.06 -21.53
CA GLN A 179 -9.94 44.72 -20.14
C GLN A 179 -8.80 44.06 -19.33
N PRO A 180 -8.64 44.36 -18.02
CA PRO A 180 -7.69 43.65 -17.19
C PRO A 180 -8.25 42.26 -16.84
N GLU A 181 -7.75 41.20 -17.49
CA GLU A 181 -7.70 39.88 -16.86
C GLU A 181 -6.93 39.98 -15.53
N PRO A 182 -7.30 39.23 -14.48
CA PRO A 182 -6.58 39.27 -13.23
C PRO A 182 -5.19 38.68 -13.43
N VAL A 183 -4.21 39.56 -13.71
CA VAL A 183 -2.79 39.22 -13.74
C VAL A 183 -2.41 38.81 -12.32
N ILE A 184 -2.52 37.52 -12.01
CA ILE A 184 -2.00 36.97 -10.76
C ILE A 184 -0.49 37.21 -10.80
N SER A 185 -0.07 38.19 -10.01
CA SER A 185 1.33 38.61 -9.95
C SER A 185 2.24 37.40 -9.72
N HIS A 186 3.37 37.33 -10.44
CA HIS A 186 4.31 36.21 -10.39
C HIS A 186 4.76 35.90 -8.95
N ASN A 187 4.79 36.92 -8.10
CA ASN A 187 5.07 36.83 -6.67
C ASN A 187 3.93 36.14 -5.88
N GLN A 188 2.65 36.41 -6.18
CA GLN A 188 1.52 35.69 -5.57
C GLN A 188 1.48 34.21 -5.98
N VAL A 189 1.76 33.89 -7.24
CA VAL A 189 1.83 32.49 -7.71
C VAL A 189 3.00 31.74 -7.05
N GLN A 190 4.14 32.41 -6.86
CA GLN A 190 5.31 31.80 -6.24
C GLN A 190 5.17 31.65 -4.71
N GLN A 191 4.54 32.63 -4.05
CA GLN A 191 4.25 32.60 -2.62
C GLN A 191 3.21 31.51 -2.27
N THR A 192 2.16 31.35 -3.08
CA THR A 192 1.16 30.27 -2.91
C THR A 192 1.73 28.88 -3.15
N LYS A 193 2.71 28.72 -4.05
CA LYS A 193 3.43 27.45 -4.24
C LYS A 193 4.35 27.11 -3.06
N SER A 194 5.05 28.11 -2.52
CA SER A 194 5.95 27.97 -1.36
C SER A 194 5.21 27.55 -0.09
N THR A 195 4.05 28.15 0.19
CA THR A 195 3.22 27.80 1.37
C THR A 195 2.61 26.41 1.23
N ARG A 196 2.09 26.05 0.04
CA ARG A 196 1.54 24.70 -0.22
C ARG A 196 2.58 23.59 -0.03
N HIS A 197 3.80 23.81 -0.51
CA HIS A 197 4.88 22.84 -0.34
C HIS A 197 5.24 22.66 1.15
N SER A 198 5.35 23.76 1.89
CA SER A 198 5.65 23.75 3.33
C SER A 198 4.54 23.08 4.14
N SER A 199 3.28 23.38 3.83
CA SER A 199 2.10 22.74 4.43
C SER A 199 2.09 21.23 4.22
N ARG A 200 2.39 20.73 3.02
CA ARG A 200 2.44 19.27 2.73
C ARG A 200 3.58 18.58 3.46
N ALA A 201 4.75 19.21 3.55
CA ALA A 201 5.87 18.68 4.31
C ALA A 201 5.56 18.63 5.82
N ILE A 202 4.93 19.66 6.37
CA ILE A 202 4.49 19.69 7.77
C ILE A 202 3.45 18.59 8.01
N LEU A 203 2.46 18.43 7.12
CA LEU A 203 1.45 17.38 7.24
C LEU A 203 2.10 15.98 7.27
N ALA A 204 3.10 15.72 6.43
CA ALA A 204 3.85 14.47 6.45
C ALA A 204 4.50 14.19 7.81
N HIS A 205 5.12 15.20 8.41
CA HIS A 205 5.69 15.08 9.76
C HIS A 205 4.63 14.86 10.83
N ILE A 206 3.46 15.51 10.73
CA ILE A 206 2.34 15.31 11.67
C ILE A 206 1.83 13.88 11.59
N VAL A 207 1.60 13.34 10.39
CA VAL A 207 1.12 11.96 10.21
C VAL A 207 2.14 10.96 10.74
N THR A 208 3.44 11.17 10.48
CA THR A 208 4.50 10.33 11.04
C THR A 208 4.56 10.41 12.57
N GLY A 209 4.44 11.62 13.13
CA GLY A 209 4.40 11.82 14.57
C GLY A 209 3.20 11.13 15.21
N TYR A 210 2.01 11.22 14.58
CA TYR A 210 0.80 10.53 15.03
C TYR A 210 1.00 9.01 15.08
N PHE A 211 1.48 8.42 13.98
CA PHE A 211 1.72 6.98 13.87
C PHE A 211 2.74 6.49 14.90
N LEU A 212 3.87 7.20 15.05
CA LEU A 212 4.90 6.81 16.01
C LEU A 212 4.39 6.96 17.45
N ALA A 213 3.72 8.07 17.75
CA ALA A 213 3.18 8.32 19.09
C ALA A 213 2.10 7.30 19.47
N SER A 214 1.21 6.93 18.54
CA SER A 214 0.16 5.95 18.80
C SER A 214 0.74 4.55 19.08
N VAL A 215 1.68 4.06 18.27
CA VAL A 215 2.30 2.74 18.46
C VAL A 215 3.16 2.70 19.72
N MET A 216 3.94 3.76 19.99
CA MET A 216 4.78 3.84 21.18
C MET A 216 3.97 3.95 22.46
N SER A 217 2.96 4.84 22.49
CA SER A 217 2.07 4.96 23.65
C SER A 217 1.34 3.65 23.93
N SER A 218 0.80 3.00 22.90
CA SER A 218 0.14 1.69 23.04
C SER A 218 1.06 0.62 23.62
N SER A 219 2.28 0.51 23.08
CA SER A 219 3.29 -0.44 23.57
C SER A 219 3.62 -0.18 25.04
N VAL A 220 3.83 1.08 25.42
CA VAL A 220 4.15 1.48 26.81
C VAL A 220 3.01 1.13 27.76
N VAL A 221 1.76 1.40 27.39
CA VAL A 221 0.61 1.11 28.26
C VAL A 221 0.43 -0.41 28.44
N ILE A 222 0.61 -1.22 27.39
CA ILE A 222 0.55 -2.68 27.50
C ILE A 222 1.70 -3.22 28.36
N ILE A 223 2.94 -2.73 28.17
CA ILE A 223 4.09 -3.13 28.99
C ILE A 223 3.83 -2.77 30.47
N SER A 224 3.34 -1.56 30.74
CA SER A 224 3.01 -1.11 32.10
C SER A 224 1.97 -2.02 32.74
N TYR A 225 0.95 -2.44 32.00
CA TYR A 225 -0.05 -3.39 32.48
C TYR A 225 0.55 -4.75 32.91
N PHE A 226 1.45 -5.33 32.11
CA PHE A 226 2.12 -6.60 32.46
C PHE A 226 3.15 -6.45 33.59
N TRP A 227 3.67 -5.24 33.81
CA TRP A 227 4.49 -4.93 34.96
C TRP A 227 3.67 -4.89 36.26
N LEU A 228 2.45 -4.37 36.21
CA LEU A 228 1.55 -4.28 37.36
C LEU A 228 0.88 -5.62 37.69
N ASN A 229 0.61 -6.47 36.68
CA ASN A 229 -0.13 -7.71 36.85
C ASN A 229 0.77 -8.94 36.63
N SER A 230 1.26 -9.53 37.72
CA SER A 230 2.09 -10.75 37.71
C SER A 230 1.40 -11.94 37.06
N ASP A 231 0.09 -12.09 37.28
CA ASP A 231 -0.68 -13.25 36.78
C ASP A 231 -0.76 -13.23 35.25
N ALA A 232 -1.04 -12.05 34.67
CA ALA A 232 -1.06 -11.87 33.22
C ALA A 232 0.34 -12.10 32.62
N ARG A 233 1.39 -11.68 33.33
CA ARG A 233 2.78 -11.94 32.92
C ARG A 233 3.12 -13.42 32.94
N GLN A 234 2.61 -14.19 33.91
CA GLN A 234 2.82 -15.62 33.99
C GLN A 234 2.23 -16.37 32.79
N VAL A 235 1.09 -15.92 32.27
CA VAL A 235 0.47 -16.46 31.04
C VAL A 235 1.40 -16.32 29.82
N LEU A 236 2.16 -15.23 29.72
CA LEU A 236 3.13 -15.06 28.63
C LEU A 236 4.40 -15.89 28.87
N GLN A 237 4.85 -15.99 30.12
CA GLN A 237 6.04 -16.78 30.48
C GLN A 237 5.85 -18.28 30.25
N SER A 238 4.65 -18.81 30.52
CA SER A 238 4.33 -20.22 30.26
C SER A 238 4.30 -20.57 28.76
N LYS A 239 4.22 -19.55 27.90
CA LYS A 239 4.22 -19.65 26.44
C LYS A 239 5.55 -19.23 25.81
N GLU A 240 6.58 -18.97 26.63
CA GLU A 240 7.92 -18.52 26.20
C GLU A 240 7.95 -17.21 25.39
N ILE A 241 6.88 -16.40 25.47
CA ILE A 241 6.77 -15.13 24.74
C ILE A 241 7.30 -13.97 25.60
N LYS A 242 8.20 -13.17 25.03
CA LYS A 242 8.71 -11.95 25.67
C LYS A 242 7.63 -10.87 25.75
N VAL A 243 7.48 -10.26 26.93
CA VAL A 243 6.50 -9.19 27.19
C VAL A 243 6.67 -8.02 26.22
N CYS A 244 7.91 -7.60 25.93
CA CYS A 244 8.17 -6.49 25.00
C CYS A 244 7.71 -6.82 23.57
N THR A 245 8.04 -8.02 23.08
CA THR A 245 7.62 -8.45 21.73
C THR A 245 6.10 -8.55 21.66
N PHE A 246 5.46 -9.15 22.69
CA PHE A 246 4.01 -9.21 22.77
C PHE A 246 3.37 -7.82 22.74
N ALA A 247 3.88 -6.88 23.54
CA ALA A 247 3.31 -5.54 23.63
C ALA A 247 3.43 -4.78 22.30
N ILE A 248 4.58 -4.84 21.62
CA ILE A 248 4.77 -4.18 20.33
C ILE A 248 3.92 -4.87 19.26
N PHE A 249 3.81 -6.20 19.30
CA PHE A 249 2.98 -6.94 18.36
C PHE A 249 1.51 -6.58 18.48
N ILE A 250 0.97 -6.58 19.70
CA ILE A 250 -0.41 -6.14 19.95
C ILE A 250 -0.57 -4.65 19.65
N ALA A 251 0.44 -3.82 19.95
CA ALA A 251 0.46 -2.40 19.62
C ALA A 251 0.19 -2.16 18.12
N VAL A 252 0.98 -2.84 17.29
CA VAL A 252 0.90 -2.72 15.84
C VAL A 252 -0.33 -3.43 15.27
N SER A 253 -0.62 -4.65 15.71
CA SER A 253 -1.77 -5.43 15.22
C SER A 253 -3.08 -4.71 15.46
N SER A 254 -3.31 -4.21 16.67
CA SER A 254 -4.55 -3.49 16.99
C SER A 254 -4.62 -2.14 16.29
N PHE A 255 -3.51 -1.40 16.19
CA PHE A 255 -3.49 -0.13 15.46
C PHE A 255 -3.69 -0.29 13.94
N ALA A 256 -3.20 -1.37 13.35
CA ALA A 256 -3.45 -1.70 11.95
C ALA A 256 -4.82 -2.38 11.75
N ASN A 257 -5.61 -2.61 12.80
CA ASN A 257 -6.83 -3.42 12.78
C ASN A 257 -6.62 -4.81 12.16
N CYS A 258 -5.43 -5.40 12.36
CA CYS A 258 -5.09 -6.71 11.82
C CYS A 258 -5.87 -7.80 12.53
N GLY A 259 -5.79 -7.87 13.86
CA GLY A 259 -6.51 -8.88 14.64
C GLY A 259 -5.66 -10.10 15.02
N PHE A 260 -4.40 -10.15 14.58
CA PHE A 260 -3.46 -11.17 15.03
C PHE A 260 -3.02 -10.92 16.47
N THR A 261 -2.74 -12.00 17.16
CA THR A 261 -2.03 -11.97 18.44
C THR A 261 -0.93 -13.04 18.43
N PRO A 262 0.12 -12.91 19.25
CA PRO A 262 1.16 -13.93 19.37
C PRO A 262 0.68 -15.22 20.07
N LEU A 263 -0.56 -15.26 20.55
CA LEU A 263 -1.14 -16.38 21.28
C LEU A 263 -2.10 -17.15 20.40
N ASN A 264 -2.10 -18.48 20.52
CA ASN A 264 -2.98 -19.34 19.72
C ASN A 264 -4.45 -19.17 20.09
N SER A 265 -4.73 -18.94 21.37
CA SER A 265 -6.09 -18.68 21.86
C SER A 265 -6.50 -17.21 21.72
N ASN A 266 -5.75 -16.39 20.99
CA ASN A 266 -5.98 -14.96 20.91
C ASN A 266 -6.11 -14.29 22.29
N MET A 267 -6.88 -13.20 22.37
CA MET A 267 -7.18 -12.52 23.63
C MET A 267 -8.09 -13.32 24.57
N GLN A 268 -8.56 -14.51 24.17
CA GLN A 268 -9.37 -15.37 25.03
C GLN A 268 -8.59 -15.83 26.28
N ALA A 269 -7.28 -15.99 26.15
CA ALA A 269 -6.38 -16.31 27.26
C ALA A 269 -6.43 -15.27 28.40
N PHE A 270 -6.88 -14.04 28.11
CA PHE A 270 -6.98 -12.94 29.06
C PHE A 270 -8.43 -12.60 29.46
N THR A 271 -9.40 -13.49 29.19
CA THR A 271 -10.81 -13.29 29.59
C THR A 271 -11.00 -13.05 31.09
N LYS A 272 -10.19 -13.68 31.94
CA LYS A 272 -10.17 -13.41 33.40
C LYS A 272 -9.65 -12.02 33.75
N ASN A 273 -8.87 -11.41 32.86
CA ASN A 273 -8.17 -10.14 33.04
C ASN A 273 -8.66 -9.09 32.03
N TYR A 274 -9.93 -8.67 32.19
CA TYR A 274 -10.61 -7.75 31.28
C TYR A 274 -9.93 -6.38 31.10
N ILE A 275 -9.04 -5.99 32.01
CA ILE A 275 -8.30 -4.72 31.95
C ILE A 275 -7.47 -4.64 30.67
N LEU A 276 -6.79 -5.72 30.26
CA LEU A 276 -6.03 -5.74 29.01
C LEU A 276 -6.93 -5.51 27.80
N LEU A 277 -8.09 -6.18 27.77
CA LEU A 277 -9.05 -6.05 26.67
C LEU A 277 -9.57 -4.62 26.57
N LEU A 278 -9.93 -4.01 27.71
CA LEU A 278 -10.39 -2.62 27.77
C LEU A 278 -9.32 -1.64 27.24
N LEU A 279 -8.06 -1.94 27.52
CA LEU A 279 -6.92 -1.08 27.17
C LEU A 279 -6.61 -1.11 25.66
N VAL A 280 -6.87 -2.24 25.02
CA VAL A 280 -6.67 -2.42 23.57
C VAL A 280 -7.81 -1.80 22.74
N ILE A 281 -9.02 -1.65 23.29
CA ILE A 281 -10.18 -1.07 22.57
C ILE A 281 -9.92 0.34 22.00
N PRO A 282 -9.50 1.34 22.82
CA PRO A 282 -9.20 2.68 22.31
C PRO A 282 -8.14 2.69 21.22
N GLN A 283 -7.21 1.75 21.30
CA GLN A 283 -6.11 1.62 20.36
C GLN A 283 -6.55 1.05 19.01
N ILE A 284 -7.44 0.04 18.99
CA ILE A 284 -8.08 -0.45 17.76
C ILE A 284 -8.82 0.70 17.08
N LEU A 285 -9.52 1.51 17.88
CA LEU A 285 -10.28 2.64 17.38
C LEU A 285 -9.37 3.74 16.81
N ALA A 286 -8.24 3.99 17.46
CA ALA A 286 -7.24 4.96 17.01
C ALA A 286 -6.50 4.57 15.71
N GLY A 287 -6.58 3.29 15.35
CA GLY A 287 -6.05 2.73 14.13
C GLY A 287 -6.77 3.17 12.86
N ASN A 288 -6.91 2.25 11.90
CA ASN A 288 -7.52 2.52 10.60
C ASN A 288 -8.95 3.06 10.71
N THR A 289 -9.70 2.71 11.77
CA THR A 289 -11.11 3.08 11.93
C THR A 289 -11.34 4.59 12.14
N LEU A 290 -10.68 5.21 13.12
CA LEU A 290 -10.82 6.66 13.39
C LEU A 290 -9.57 7.47 13.02
N PHE A 291 -8.68 6.91 12.21
CA PHE A 291 -7.48 7.61 11.74
C PHE A 291 -7.80 9.02 11.23
N SER A 292 -8.77 9.12 10.34
CA SER A 292 -9.12 10.38 9.66
C SER A 292 -9.61 11.47 10.63
N PRO A 293 -10.60 11.22 11.52
CA PRO A 293 -10.97 12.18 12.56
C PRO A 293 -9.87 12.50 13.58
N LEU A 294 -9.12 11.50 14.06
CA LEU A 294 -8.08 11.68 15.06
C LEU A 294 -6.86 12.42 14.50
N LEU A 295 -6.53 12.21 13.23
CA LEU A 295 -5.51 12.98 12.54
C LEU A 295 -5.91 14.46 12.48
N ARG A 296 -7.17 14.77 12.14
CA ARG A 296 -7.66 16.15 12.13
C ARG A 296 -7.55 16.80 13.52
N LEU A 297 -7.94 16.08 14.57
CA LEU A 297 -7.77 16.53 15.96
C LEU A 297 -6.30 16.75 16.31
N SER A 298 -5.40 15.88 15.85
CA SER A 298 -3.96 15.99 16.06
C SER A 298 -3.38 17.24 15.39
N VAL A 299 -3.78 17.53 14.14
CA VAL A 299 -3.36 18.77 13.44
C VAL A 299 -3.89 20.01 14.17
N TRP A 300 -5.13 19.97 14.68
CA TRP A 300 -5.71 21.06 15.46
C TRP A 300 -4.99 21.29 16.78
N ALA A 301 -4.73 20.23 17.55
CA ALA A 301 -3.99 20.29 18.80
C ALA A 301 -2.57 20.82 18.57
N LEU A 302 -1.89 20.32 17.53
CA LEU A 302 -0.54 20.78 17.21
C LEU A 302 -0.53 22.23 16.69
N GLY A 303 -1.57 22.66 15.98
CA GLY A 303 -1.75 24.06 15.60
C GLY A 303 -1.92 24.99 16.80
N LYS A 304 -2.60 24.52 17.85
CA LYS A 304 -2.72 25.26 19.13
C LYS A 304 -1.42 25.32 19.90
N ILE A 305 -0.65 24.23 19.94
CA ILE A 305 0.61 24.15 20.68
C ILE A 305 1.74 24.88 19.95
N SER A 306 1.89 24.65 18.64
CA SER A 306 3.01 25.18 17.86
C SER A 306 2.81 26.62 17.38
N GLY A 307 1.58 27.14 17.41
CA GLY A 307 1.24 28.48 16.92
C GLY A 307 1.51 28.71 15.42
N LYS A 308 1.86 27.66 14.65
CA LYS A 308 2.19 27.76 13.23
C LYS A 308 0.93 28.02 12.41
N GLN A 309 0.95 29.12 11.63
CA GLN A 309 -0.14 29.48 10.72
C GLN A 309 -0.41 28.38 9.67
N GLU A 310 0.61 27.60 9.31
CA GLU A 310 0.52 26.44 8.40
C GLU A 310 -0.48 25.38 8.87
N CYS A 311 -0.57 25.10 10.18
CA CYS A 311 -1.53 24.13 10.72
C CYS A 311 -2.98 24.63 10.61
N ALA A 312 -3.18 25.92 10.82
CA ALA A 312 -4.49 26.56 10.63
C ALA A 312 -4.88 26.55 9.13
N HIS A 313 -3.91 26.77 8.24
CA HIS A 313 -4.11 26.70 6.79
C HIS A 313 -4.51 25.28 6.34
N ILE A 314 -3.81 24.24 6.80
CA ILE A 314 -4.11 22.83 6.50
C ILE A 314 -5.54 22.44 6.90
N LEU A 315 -6.01 22.92 8.06
CA LEU A 315 -7.36 22.60 8.56
C LEU A 315 -8.48 23.35 7.83
N ARG A 316 -8.16 24.53 7.28
CA ARG A 316 -9.10 25.41 6.57
C ARG A 316 -9.27 25.02 5.11
N TYR A 317 -8.19 24.54 4.47
CA TYR A 317 -8.17 24.10 3.08
C TYR A 317 -7.60 22.68 2.93
N PRO A 318 -8.30 21.65 3.46
CA PRO A 318 -7.82 20.27 3.40
C PRO A 318 -7.68 19.75 1.95
N GLU A 319 -8.55 20.19 1.04
CA GLU A 319 -8.53 19.79 -0.37
C GLU A 319 -7.25 20.23 -1.09
N GLU A 320 -6.66 21.37 -0.70
CA GLU A 320 -5.41 21.87 -1.29
C GLU A 320 -4.18 21.04 -0.92
N THR A 321 -4.27 20.26 0.17
CA THR A 321 -3.17 19.39 0.60
C THR A 321 -3.09 18.10 -0.23
N GLY A 322 -4.18 17.73 -0.93
CA GLY A 322 -4.30 16.50 -1.71
C GLY A 322 -4.25 15.21 -0.87
N TYR A 323 -4.38 15.31 0.46
CA TYR A 323 -4.32 14.16 1.36
C TYR A 323 -5.72 13.64 1.68
N LYS A 324 -6.06 12.47 1.12
CA LYS A 324 -7.42 11.90 1.16
C LYS A 324 -7.97 11.64 2.55
N HIS A 325 -7.11 11.31 3.52
CA HIS A 325 -7.55 10.97 4.88
C HIS A 325 -7.68 12.19 5.79
N LEU A 326 -7.53 13.41 5.27
CA LEU A 326 -7.81 14.64 6.01
C LEU A 326 -9.15 15.24 5.53
N PRO A 327 -10.28 14.89 6.16
CA PRO A 327 -11.59 15.37 5.75
C PRO A 327 -11.86 16.78 6.27
N THR A 328 -12.84 17.46 5.67
CA THR A 328 -13.45 18.69 6.19
C THR A 328 -14.07 18.46 7.57
N GLN A 329 -14.18 19.51 8.40
CA GLN A 329 -14.68 19.41 9.78
C GLN A 329 -16.02 18.68 9.89
N ARG A 330 -16.98 19.02 9.03
CA ARG A 330 -18.31 18.39 9.03
C ARG A 330 -18.21 16.89 8.74
N ASN A 331 -17.48 16.51 7.69
CA ASN A 331 -17.26 15.12 7.31
C ASN A 331 -16.54 14.33 8.41
N SER A 332 -15.56 14.94 9.08
CA SER A 332 -14.88 14.35 10.23
C SER A 332 -15.84 13.99 11.36
N VAL A 333 -16.77 14.89 11.69
CA VAL A 333 -17.77 14.67 12.74
C VAL A 333 -18.77 13.60 12.31
N TYR A 334 -19.20 13.61 11.04
CA TYR A 334 -20.09 12.55 10.52
C TYR A 334 -19.44 11.17 10.54
N ILE A 335 -18.17 11.04 10.11
CA ILE A 335 -17.43 9.77 10.17
C ILE A 335 -17.35 9.29 11.63
N PHE A 336 -16.96 10.17 12.55
CA PHE A 336 -16.88 9.83 13.96
C PHE A 336 -18.24 9.36 14.53
N LEU A 337 -19.31 10.11 14.26
CA LEU A 337 -20.65 9.78 14.74
C LEU A 337 -21.15 8.45 14.16
N THR A 338 -20.91 8.21 12.86
CA THR A 338 -21.29 6.95 12.19
C THR A 338 -20.54 5.76 12.78
N VAL A 339 -19.22 5.86 13.00
CA VAL A 339 -18.43 4.78 13.61
C VAL A 339 -18.92 4.47 15.02
N ILE A 340 -19.13 5.48 15.87
CA ILE A 340 -19.63 5.27 17.22
C ILE A 340 -21.05 4.67 17.19
N GLY A 341 -21.92 5.16 16.31
CA GLY A 341 -23.27 4.62 16.13
C GLY A 341 -23.27 3.14 15.72
N LEU A 342 -22.39 2.75 14.80
CA LEU A 342 -22.26 1.35 14.37
C LEU A 342 -21.70 0.46 15.48
N ILE A 343 -20.72 0.94 16.25
CA ILE A 343 -20.18 0.19 17.39
C ILE A 343 -21.25 -0.03 18.47
N LEU A 344 -22.01 1.01 18.81
CA LEU A 344 -23.11 0.90 19.77
C LEU A 344 -24.18 -0.09 19.28
N LEU A 345 -24.54 -0.02 17.99
CA LEU A 345 -25.49 -0.96 17.39
C LEU A 345 -24.96 -2.40 17.44
N GLN A 346 -23.68 -2.61 17.15
CA GLN A 346 -23.03 -3.92 17.21
C GLN A 346 -23.06 -4.48 18.64
N VAL A 347 -22.74 -3.67 19.65
CA VAL A 347 -22.81 -4.08 21.06
C VAL A 347 -24.23 -4.46 21.46
N ILE A 348 -25.22 -3.64 21.12
CA ILE A 348 -26.65 -3.93 21.43
C ILE A 348 -27.08 -5.26 20.78
N CYS A 349 -26.73 -5.47 19.51
CA CYS A 349 -27.09 -6.68 18.77
C CYS A 349 -26.47 -7.93 19.40
N VAL A 350 -25.18 -7.90 19.71
CA VAL A 350 -24.48 -9.02 20.35
C VAL A 350 -25.09 -9.31 21.73
N CYS A 351 -25.26 -8.30 22.58
CA CYS A 351 -25.88 -8.48 23.90
C CYS A 351 -27.35 -8.92 23.87
N SER A 352 -28.05 -8.78 22.74
CA SER A 352 -29.44 -9.23 22.60
C SER A 352 -29.55 -10.66 22.08
N LEU A 353 -28.51 -11.15 21.40
CA LEU A 353 -28.47 -12.48 20.77
C LEU A 353 -27.76 -13.53 21.64
N GLU A 354 -26.86 -13.08 22.51
CA GLU A 354 -26.16 -13.88 23.52
C GLU A 354 -26.96 -13.91 24.83
#